data_AF-A0A8T0DI06-F1
#
_entry.id   AF-A0A8T0DI06-F1
#
_cell.length_a   1.000
_cell.length_b   1.000
_cell.length_c   1.000
_cell.angle_alpha   90.00
_cell.angle_beta   90.00
_cell.angle_gamma   90.00
#
_symmetry.space_group_name_H-M   'P 1'
#
loop_
_entity.id
_entity.type
_entity.pdbx_description
1 polymer ?
#
loop_
_entity_poly.entity_id
_entity_poly.type
_entity_poly.pdbx_seq_one_letter_code
_entity_poly.pdbx_strand_id
1 'polypeptide(L)'
;MGLFHLGCLVVYISSPLLGGFTCASAVHVLSSQLSGLFGIQLKRTSGPGRLLFVLINFVEMIKHTNWITLLISVVCITVLITFKFFLSPRIEAKIHFPFPIELLVLISGTVISYFTELEEKFSVRIVGPLPQG
;
A
#
# COMPACT_ATOMS: atom_id res chain seq x y z
N MET A 1 13.09 6.24 24.27
CA MET A 1 12.18 7.39 24.51
C MET A 1 11.96 7.66 26.00
N GLY A 2 11.72 6.64 26.85
CA GLY A 2 11.40 6.86 28.27
C GLY A 2 12.53 7.36 29.19
N LEU A 3 13.79 6.92 28.99
CA LEU A 3 14.87 7.20 29.95
C LEU A 3 15.53 8.58 29.79
N PHE A 4 15.49 9.18 28.60
CA PHE A 4 16.20 10.42 28.25
C PHE A 4 15.27 11.63 28.01
N HIS A 5 13.97 11.54 28.32
CA HIS A 5 12.99 12.62 28.09
C HIS A 5 13.06 13.29 26.69
N LEU A 6 13.42 12.55 25.64
CA LEU A 6 13.42 13.06 24.25
C LEU A 6 12.01 13.42 23.73
N GLY A 7 10.96 13.19 24.53
CA GLY A 7 9.61 13.69 24.25
C GLY A 7 9.58 15.20 24.05
N CYS A 8 10.41 15.98 24.78
CA CYS A 8 10.54 17.42 24.55
C CYS A 8 11.11 17.75 23.18
N LEU A 9 12.05 16.97 22.65
CA LEU A 9 12.70 17.26 21.35
C LEU A 9 11.75 17.08 20.16
N VAL A 10 10.80 16.16 20.26
CA VAL A 10 9.74 15.97 19.26
C VAL A 10 8.79 17.17 19.20
N VAL A 11 8.51 17.82 20.33
CA VAL A 11 7.72 19.06 20.41
C VAL A 11 8.43 20.23 19.72
N TYR A 12 9.77 20.20 19.64
CA TYR A 12 10.57 21.21 18.95
C TYR A 12 10.66 21.02 17.43
N ILE A 13 10.11 19.93 16.87
CA ILE A 13 10.02 19.79 15.41
C ILE A 13 8.92 20.71 14.90
N SER A 14 9.30 21.62 14.01
CA SER A 14 8.36 22.54 13.38
C SER A 14 7.33 21.79 12.53
N SER A 15 6.07 22.24 12.56
CA SER A 15 5.00 21.73 11.68
C SER A 15 5.42 21.59 10.20
N PRO A 16 6.16 22.53 9.58
CA PRO A 16 6.64 22.36 8.20
C PRO A 16 7.66 21.21 8.03
N LEU A 17 8.51 20.94 9.02
CA LEU A 17 9.45 19.81 8.96
C LEU A 17 8.69 18.49 9.05
N LEU A 18 7.69 18.42 9.93
CA LEU A 18 6.83 17.24 10.07
C LEU A 18 6.03 16.99 8.77
N GLY A 19 5.45 18.05 8.19
CA GLY A 19 4.74 17.98 6.91
C GLY A 19 5.64 17.51 5.76
N GLY A 20 6.86 18.06 5.66
CA GLY A 20 7.86 17.63 4.69
C GLY A 20 8.26 16.16 4.86
N PHE A 21 8.48 15.72 6.10
CA PHE A 21 8.80 14.33 6.42
C PHE A 21 7.65 13.37 6.06
N THR A 22 6.40 13.72 6.40
CA THR A 22 5.22 12.92 6.04
C THR A 22 5.01 12.85 4.52
N CYS A 23 5.20 13.96 3.80
CA CYS A 23 5.10 13.98 2.35
C CYS A 23 6.18 13.10 1.69
N ALA A 24 7.44 13.23 2.12
CA ALA A 24 8.54 12.39 1.64
C ALA A 24 8.29 10.90 1.94
N SER A 25 7.77 10.60 3.13
CA SER A 25 7.39 9.23 3.52
C SER A 25 6.26 8.70 2.64
N ALA A 26 5.25 9.51 2.35
CA ALA A 26 4.14 9.12 1.46
C ALA A 26 4.64 8.79 0.05
N VAL A 27 5.50 9.63 -0.54
CA VAL A 27 6.12 9.36 -1.85
C VAL A 27 6.96 8.08 -1.80
N HIS A 28 7.71 7.86 -0.72
CA HIS A 28 8.50 6.65 -0.55
C HIS A 28 7.63 5.37 -0.48
N VAL A 29 6.52 5.43 0.26
CA VAL A 29 5.55 4.32 0.35
C VAL A 29 4.92 4.08 -1.02
N LEU A 30 4.44 5.12 -1.70
CA LEU A 30 3.85 4.99 -3.04
C LEU A 30 4.83 4.33 -4.02
N SER A 31 6.08 4.77 -4.05
CA SER A 31 7.13 4.17 -4.89
C SER A 31 7.33 2.68 -4.60
N SER A 32 7.25 2.27 -3.32
CA SER A 32 7.39 0.87 -2.93
C SER A 32 6.18 0.02 -3.36
N GLN A 33 4.97 0.60 -3.35
CA GLN A 33 3.74 -0.10 -3.72
C GLN A 33 3.54 -0.24 -5.24
N LEU A 34 4.14 0.63 -6.06
CA LEU A 34 4.03 0.56 -7.54
C LEU A 34 4.39 -0.84 -8.08
N SER A 35 5.41 -1.49 -7.53
CA SER A 35 5.80 -2.85 -7.92
C SER A 35 4.66 -3.86 -7.76
N GLY A 36 3.89 -3.77 -6.67
CA GLY A 36 2.75 -4.63 -6.39
C GLY A 36 1.54 -4.31 -7.27
N LEU A 37 1.26 -3.01 -7.49
CA LEU A 37 0.11 -2.57 -8.30
C LEU A 37 0.21 -3.02 -9.76
N PHE A 38 1.42 -3.04 -10.33
CA PHE A 38 1.66 -3.46 -11.70
C PHE A 38 2.04 -4.96 -11.80
N GLY A 39 2.15 -5.67 -10.67
CA GLY A 39 2.52 -7.08 -10.65
C GLY A 39 3.93 -7.37 -11.16
N ILE A 40 4.85 -6.40 -11.04
CA ILE A 40 6.22 -6.50 -11.55
C ILE A 40 7.17 -6.91 -10.42
N GLN A 41 8.03 -7.89 -10.68
CA GLN A 41 9.10 -8.25 -9.75
C GLN A 41 10.30 -7.32 -9.92
N LEU A 42 10.35 -6.24 -9.13
CA LEU A 42 11.55 -5.41 -9.05
C LEU A 42 12.57 -6.05 -8.10
N LYS A 43 13.81 -6.15 -8.57
CA LYS A 43 14.94 -6.59 -7.75
C LYS A 43 15.09 -5.61 -6.59
N ARG A 44 15.00 -6.11 -5.36
CA ARG A 44 15.14 -5.29 -4.15
C ARG A 44 16.59 -4.81 -4.04
N THR A 45 16.79 -3.51 -4.25
CA THR A 45 18.08 -2.86 -4.08
C THR A 45 18.12 -2.14 -2.74
N SER A 46 19.21 -2.29 -1.99
CA SER A 46 19.42 -1.63 -0.70
C SER A 46 20.56 -0.62 -0.82
N GLY A 47 20.35 0.61 -0.35
CA GLY A 47 21.37 1.67 -0.37
C GLY A 47 20.79 3.10 -0.37
N PRO A 48 21.61 4.14 -0.14
CA PRO A 48 21.21 5.54 -0.33
C PRO A 48 20.82 5.82 -1.79
N GLY A 49 19.79 6.63 -2.02
CA GLY A 49 19.28 6.89 -3.38
C GLY A 49 18.37 5.81 -3.99
N ARG A 50 17.96 4.80 -3.20
CA ARG A 50 17.11 3.68 -3.63
C ARG A 50 15.84 4.11 -4.39
N LEU A 51 15.20 5.20 -3.99
CA LEU A 51 13.96 5.65 -4.63
C LEU A 51 14.14 5.93 -6.13
N LEU A 52 15.21 6.62 -6.51
CA LEU A 52 15.49 6.92 -7.91
C LEU A 52 15.79 5.64 -8.70
N PHE A 53 16.56 4.73 -8.12
CA PHE A 53 16.86 3.45 -8.75
C PHE A 53 15.59 2.61 -8.98
N VAL A 54 14.70 2.54 -7.98
CA VAL A 54 13.42 1.83 -8.10
C VAL A 54 12.54 2.45 -9.18
N LEU A 55 12.48 3.78 -9.27
CA LEU A 55 11.71 4.49 -10.30
C LEU A 55 12.25 4.21 -11.72
N ILE A 56 13.57 4.26 -11.92
CA ILE A 56 14.18 3.98 -13.22
C ILE A 56 13.89 2.54 -13.66
N ASN A 57 14.14 1.56 -12.78
CA ASN A 57 13.84 0.16 -13.08
C ASN A 57 12.34 -0.08 -13.33
N PHE A 58 11.47 0.66 -12.66
CA PHE A 58 10.03 0.57 -12.87
C PHE A 58 9.63 1.01 -14.28
N VAL A 59 10.18 2.14 -14.76
CA VAL A 59 9.92 2.63 -16.12
C VAL A 59 10.43 1.66 -17.17
N GLU A 60 11.56 1.02 -16.93
CA GLU A 60 12.12 0.00 -17.84
C GLU A 60 11.25 -1.27 -17.88
N MET A 61 10.79 -1.73 -16.72
CA MET A 61 10.05 -2.99 -16.57
C MET A 61 8.53 -2.84 -16.76
N ILE A 62 8.02 -1.62 -16.99
CA ILE A 62 6.57 -1.36 -17.14
C ILE A 62 5.94 -2.16 -18.28
N LYS A 63 6.73 -2.55 -19.28
CA LYS A 63 6.27 -3.41 -20.39
C LYS A 63 5.96 -4.85 -19.98
N HIS A 64 6.51 -5.32 -18.85
CA HIS A 64 6.28 -6.66 -18.29
C HIS A 64 5.16 -6.67 -17.23
N THR A 65 4.29 -5.66 -17.22
CA THR A 65 3.15 -5.56 -16.30
C THR A 65 2.19 -6.73 -16.49
N ASN A 66 1.73 -7.31 -15.37
CA ASN A 66 0.61 -8.24 -15.40
C ASN A 66 -0.71 -7.45 -15.43
N TRP A 67 -1.38 -7.47 -16.58
CA TRP A 67 -2.63 -6.74 -16.81
C TRP A 67 -3.74 -7.11 -15.83
N ILE A 68 -3.76 -8.35 -15.34
CA ILE A 68 -4.79 -8.83 -14.40
C ILE A 68 -4.52 -8.29 -13.00
N THR A 69 -3.27 -8.31 -12.55
CA THR A 69 -2.86 -7.66 -11.29
C THR A 69 -3.16 -6.17 -11.31
N LEU A 70 -2.95 -5.51 -12.45
CA LEU A 70 -3.28 -4.09 -12.63
C LEU A 70 -4.79 -3.86 -12.54
N LEU A 71 -5.60 -4.67 -13.20
CA LEU A 71 -7.06 -4.59 -13.13
C LEU A 71 -7.56 -4.75 -11.69
N ILE A 72 -7.09 -5.79 -10.98
CA ILE A 72 -7.45 -6.04 -9.57
C ILE A 72 -7.06 -4.83 -8.71
N SER A 73 -5.86 -4.28 -8.93
CA SER A 73 -5.38 -3.11 -8.21
C SER A 73 -6.25 -1.87 -8.43
N VAL A 74 -6.64 -1.60 -9.68
CA VAL A 74 -7.53 -0.47 -10.02
C VAL A 74 -8.91 -0.65 -9.39
N VAL A 75 -9.48 -1.86 -9.44
CA VAL A 75 -10.77 -2.17 -8.82
C VAL A 75 -10.69 -1.96 -7.30
N CYS A 76 -9.67 -2.52 -6.64
CA CYS A 76 -9.46 -2.35 -5.19
C CYS A 76 -9.33 -0.88 -4.79
N ILE A 77 -8.50 -0.10 -5.51
CA ILE A 77 -8.33 1.34 -5.24
C ILE A 77 -9.65 2.09 -5.41
N THR A 78 -10.40 1.79 -6.48
CA THR A 78 -11.69 2.44 -6.77
C THR A 78 -12.71 2.15 -5.67
N VAL A 79 -12.80 0.89 -5.22
CA VAL A 79 -13.69 0.49 -4.12
C VAL A 79 -13.32 1.20 -2.83
N LEU A 80 -12.02 1.23 -2.48
CA LEU A 80 -11.53 1.88 -1.26
C LEU A 80 -11.80 3.40 -1.28
N ILE A 81 -11.52 4.08 -2.38
CA ILE A 81 -11.78 5.52 -2.53
C ILE A 81 -13.28 5.81 -2.43
N THR A 82 -14.10 5.02 -3.13
CA THR A 82 -15.56 5.19 -3.12
C THR A 82 -16.12 5.01 -1.71
N PHE A 83 -15.72 3.95 -1.00
CA PHE A 83 -16.14 3.74 0.38
C PHE A 83 -15.67 4.87 1.30
N LYS A 84 -14.39 5.23 1.24
CA LYS A 84 -13.81 6.24 2.13
C LYS A 84 -14.43 7.62 1.91
N PHE A 85 -14.70 8.01 0.67
CA PHE A 85 -15.20 9.35 0.37
C PHE A 85 -16.73 9.46 0.43
N PHE A 86 -17.47 8.47 -0.06
CA PHE A 86 -18.94 8.54 -0.11
C PHE A 86 -19.63 7.89 1.09
N LEU A 87 -19.06 6.81 1.62
CA LEU A 87 -19.72 5.98 2.63
C LEU A 87 -19.22 6.26 4.04
N SER A 88 -17.91 6.45 4.24
CA SER A 88 -17.31 6.80 5.54
C SER A 88 -18.01 7.99 6.20
N PRO A 89 -18.17 9.17 5.55
CA PRO A 89 -18.81 10.30 6.22
C PRO A 89 -20.28 10.04 6.58
N ARG A 90 -20.98 9.20 5.81
CA ARG A 90 -22.38 8.83 6.12
C ARG A 90 -22.48 7.81 7.24
N ILE A 91 -21.55 6.88 7.32
CA ILE A 91 -21.48 5.88 8.38
C ILE A 91 -21.02 6.54 9.67
N GLU A 92 -19.99 7.39 9.64
CA GLU A 92 -19.49 8.14 10.79
C GLU A 92 -20.54 9.10 11.36
N ALA A 93 -21.39 9.68 10.50
CA ALA A 93 -22.53 10.47 10.96
C ALA A 93 -23.60 9.64 11.70
N LYS A 94 -23.66 8.32 11.51
CA LYS A 94 -24.66 7.43 12.12
C LYS A 94 -24.09 6.52 13.21
N ILE A 95 -22.83 6.18 13.12
CA ILE A 95 -22.11 5.24 13.97
C ILE A 95 -20.79 5.94 14.32
N HIS A 96 -20.53 6.20 15.61
CA HIS A 96 -19.35 6.93 16.09
C HIS A 96 -18.03 6.13 15.95
N PHE A 97 -18.00 5.12 15.08
CA PHE A 97 -16.91 4.16 14.95
C PHE A 97 -16.42 4.09 13.50
N PRO A 98 -15.10 4.21 13.25
CA PRO A 98 -14.53 4.12 11.92
C PRO A 98 -14.65 2.69 11.38
N PHE A 99 -15.23 2.55 10.19
CA PHE A 99 -15.50 1.23 9.60
C PHE A 99 -14.23 0.64 8.95
N PRO A 100 -13.79 -0.58 9.31
CA PRO A 100 -12.54 -1.17 8.83
C PRO A 100 -12.68 -1.76 7.42
N ILE A 101 -12.88 -0.91 6.42
CA ILE A 101 -13.10 -1.32 5.02
C ILE A 101 -11.89 -2.07 4.44
N GLU A 102 -10.67 -1.71 4.85
CA GLU A 102 -9.44 -2.35 4.39
C GLU A 102 -9.44 -3.85 4.71
N LEU A 103 -9.93 -4.24 5.90
CA LEU A 103 -10.03 -5.65 6.29
C LEU A 103 -11.09 -6.38 5.47
N LEU A 104 -12.22 -5.76 5.17
CA LEU A 104 -13.27 -6.38 4.36
C LEU A 104 -12.82 -6.59 2.91
N VAL A 105 -12.15 -5.60 2.33
CA VAL A 105 -11.56 -5.73 0.99
C VAL A 105 -10.49 -6.83 0.98
N LEU A 106 -9.67 -6.92 2.03
CA LEU A 106 -8.68 -8.00 2.16
C LEU A 106 -9.35 -9.38 2.21
N ILE A 107 -10.33 -9.58 3.09
CA ILE A 107 -11.03 -10.86 3.26
C ILE A 107 -11.73 -11.26 1.95
N SER A 108 -12.47 -10.34 1.34
CA SER A 108 -13.16 -10.60 0.06
C SER A 108 -12.17 -10.93 -1.07
N GLY A 109 -11.07 -10.20 -1.16
CA GLY A 109 -10.00 -10.47 -2.13
C GLY A 109 -9.36 -11.84 -1.92
N THR A 110 -9.11 -12.26 -0.68
CA THR A 110 -8.59 -13.60 -0.36
C THR A 110 -9.57 -14.70 -0.79
N VAL A 111 -10.87 -14.54 -0.50
CA VAL A 111 -11.90 -15.51 -0.88
C VAL A 111 -11.99 -15.63 -2.41
N ILE A 112 -12.04 -14.51 -3.12
CA ILE A 112 -12.09 -14.49 -4.59
C ILE A 112 -10.81 -15.12 -5.17
N SER A 113 -9.65 -14.80 -4.60
CA SER A 113 -8.36 -15.35 -5.04
C SER A 113 -8.30 -16.87 -4.86
N TYR A 114 -8.88 -17.40 -3.79
CA TYR A 114 -8.93 -18.85 -3.54
C TYR A 114 -9.83 -19.56 -4.55
N PHE A 115 -11.04 -19.06 -4.78
CA PHE A 115 -11.98 -19.69 -5.72
C PHE A 115 -11.57 -19.57 -7.19
N THR A 116 -10.87 -18.49 -7.57
CA THR A 116 -10.50 -18.23 -8.96
C THR A 116 -9.13 -18.82 -9.32
N GLU A 117 -8.35 -19.27 -8.33
CA GLU A 117 -6.99 -19.79 -8.52
C GLU A 117 -6.10 -18.80 -9.30
N LEU A 118 -6.10 -17.53 -8.86
CA LEU A 118 -5.47 -16.42 -9.58
C LEU A 118 -3.95 -16.59 -9.79
N GLU A 119 -3.28 -17.32 -8.90
CA GLU A 119 -1.87 -17.63 -9.03
C GLU A 119 -1.61 -18.54 -10.22
N GLU A 120 -2.33 -19.66 -10.32
CA GLU A 120 -2.09 -20.69 -11.35
C GLU A 120 -2.56 -20.23 -12.73
N LYS A 121 -3.75 -19.63 -12.82
CA LYS A 121 -4.36 -19.26 -14.12
C LYS A 121 -3.82 -17.96 -14.70
N PHE A 122 -3.42 -17.02 -13.84
CA PHE A 122 -3.13 -15.65 -14.24
C PHE A 122 -1.77 -15.15 -13.77
N SER A 123 -0.95 -16.01 -13.16
CA SER A 123 0.38 -15.66 -12.63
C SER A 123 0.34 -14.42 -11.73
N VAL A 124 -0.75 -14.26 -10.97
CA VAL A 124 -0.91 -13.19 -9.99
C VAL A 124 -0.17 -13.59 -8.73
N ARG A 125 0.72 -12.71 -8.25
CA ARG A 125 1.53 -12.99 -7.06
C ARG A 125 0.68 -12.98 -5.80
N ILE A 126 0.62 -14.11 -5.10
CA ILE A 126 -0.03 -14.22 -3.79
C ILE A 126 1.00 -14.07 -2.65
N VAL A 127 0.50 -13.92 -1.42
CA VAL A 127 1.33 -13.77 -0.20
C VAL A 127 2.11 -15.05 0.12
N GLY A 128 1.57 -16.22 -0.26
CA GLY A 128 2.16 -17.53 0.03
C GLY A 128 1.98 -17.96 1.49
N PRO A 129 2.60 -19.08 1.89
CA PRO A 129 2.50 -19.60 3.25
C PRO A 129 3.18 -18.65 4.24
N LEU A 130 2.45 -18.32 5.31
CA LEU A 130 2.98 -17.53 6.41
C LEU A 130 3.65 -18.48 7.41
N PRO A 131 4.88 -18.19 7.88
CA PRO A 131 5.51 -18.99 8.92
C PRO A 131 4.63 -18.94 10.18
N GLN A 132 4.20 -20.10 10.65
CA GLN A 132 3.54 -20.24 11.93
C GLN A 132 4.65 -20.24 12.97
N GLY A 133 4.63 -19.21 13.84
CA GLY A 133 5.67 -18.97 14.84
C GLY A 133 5.86 -20.12 15.82
#